data_AF-T0FI49-F1
#
_entry.id   AF-T0FI49-F1
#
_cell.length_a   1.000
_cell.length_b   1.000
_cell.length_c   1.000
_cell.angle_alpha   90.00
_cell.angle_beta   90.00
_cell.angle_gamma   90.00
#
_symmetry.space_group_name_H-M   'P 1'
#
loop_
_entity.id
_entity.type
_entity.pdbx_description
1 polymer ?
#
loop_
_entity_poly.entity_id
_entity_poly.type
_entity_poly.pdbx_seq_one_letter_code
_entity_poly.pdbx_strand_id
1 'polypeptide(L)'
;MLERKKTIKNGCLFAIVVPTVVLFLSFAFTIFIFKDDYFQAVSWKDWLFLLFGHIFALGISIFLLIVSLFFSAWLSWKDPEPIQTLRRFWPLIFALIYLLAPDLIPGWLDDTVIVALVGFYQYWKSRNDTEEAKFKEKDKI
;
A
#
# COMPACT_ATOMS: atom_id res chain seq x y z
N MET A 1 28.08 -10.76 -23.56
CA MET A 1 27.38 -9.46 -23.50
C MET A 1 26.46 -9.49 -22.29
N LEU A 2 26.85 -8.84 -21.19
CA LEU A 2 25.98 -8.69 -20.02
C LEU A 2 24.95 -7.62 -20.37
N GLU A 3 23.74 -8.02 -20.75
CA GLU A 3 22.62 -7.09 -20.86
C GLU A 3 22.52 -6.33 -19.53
N ARG A 4 22.67 -5.00 -19.58
CA ARG A 4 22.38 -4.13 -18.44
C ARG A 4 20.94 -4.42 -18.04
N LYS A 5 20.76 -5.19 -16.96
CA LYS A 5 19.47 -5.42 -16.30
C LYS A 5 18.86 -4.03 -16.08
N LYS A 6 17.84 -3.64 -16.85
CA LYS A 6 17.13 -2.36 -16.65
C LYS A 6 16.65 -2.36 -15.20
N THR A 7 17.30 -1.56 -14.36
CA THR A 7 16.99 -1.42 -12.95
C THR A 7 15.81 -0.50 -12.80
N ILE A 8 14.83 -0.90 -11.99
CA ILE A 8 13.67 -0.07 -11.66
C ILE A 8 13.96 0.50 -10.27
N LYS A 9 14.17 1.83 -10.18
CA LYS A 9 14.37 2.50 -8.89
C LYS A 9 13.08 2.41 -8.08
N ASN A 10 13.20 2.07 -6.80
CA ASN A 10 12.09 1.91 -5.85
C ASN A 10 11.07 0.82 -6.27
N GLY A 11 11.47 -0.22 -7.01
CA GLY A 11 10.58 -1.32 -7.41
C GLY A 11 9.87 -1.99 -6.23
N CYS A 12 10.54 -2.10 -5.08
CA CYS A 12 9.97 -2.64 -3.84
C CYS A 12 8.85 -1.75 -3.25
N LEU A 13 8.90 -0.43 -3.44
CA LEU A 13 7.82 0.47 -3.03
C LEU A 13 6.55 0.21 -3.85
N PHE A 14 6.69 0.17 -5.18
CA PHE A 14 5.57 -0.12 -6.08
C PHE A 14 4.99 -1.52 -5.84
N ALA A 15 5.83 -2.48 -5.45
CA ALA A 15 5.40 -3.81 -5.08
C ALA A 15 4.45 -3.86 -3.87
N ILE A 16 4.46 -2.82 -3.03
CA ILE A 16 3.57 -2.71 -1.87
C ILE A 16 2.39 -1.79 -2.21
N VAL A 17 2.65 -0.65 -2.85
CA VAL A 17 1.62 0.35 -3.17
C VAL A 17 0.59 -0.19 -4.15
N VAL A 18 1.02 -0.87 -5.22
CA VAL A 18 0.11 -1.37 -6.27
C VAL A 18 -0.97 -2.32 -5.71
N PRO A 19 -0.63 -3.39 -4.97
CA PRO A 19 -1.65 -4.29 -4.43
C PRO A 19 -2.54 -3.60 -3.40
N THR A 20 -2.01 -2.69 -2.56
CA THR A 20 -2.84 -1.95 -1.60
C THR A 20 -3.84 -1.04 -2.30
N VAL A 21 -3.42 -0.29 -3.32
CA VAL A 21 -4.32 0.57 -4.09
C VAL A 21 -5.38 -0.25 -4.85
N VAL A 22 -4.98 -1.38 -5.44
CA VAL A 22 -5.92 -2.29 -6.11
C VAL A 22 -6.97 -2.80 -5.14
N LEU A 23 -6.57 -3.26 -3.94
CA LEU A 23 -7.50 -3.71 -2.91
C LEU A 23 -8.47 -2.60 -2.47
N PHE A 24 -7.93 -1.42 -2.16
CA PHE A 24 -8.73 -0.28 -1.71
C PHE A 24 -9.75 0.14 -2.78
N LEU A 25 -9.31 0.29 -4.03
CA LEU A 25 -10.20 0.64 -5.14
C LEU A 25 -11.24 -0.46 -5.38
N SER A 26 -10.86 -1.74 -5.32
CA SER A 26 -11.80 -2.84 -5.52
C SER A 26 -12.94 -2.82 -4.50
N PHE A 27 -12.61 -2.54 -3.23
CA PHE A 27 -13.61 -2.40 -2.17
C PHE A 27 -14.50 -1.17 -2.37
N ALA A 28 -13.90 -0.01 -2.65
CA ALA A 28 -14.61 1.24 -2.91
C ALA A 28 -15.56 1.13 -4.12
N PHE A 29 -15.11 0.52 -5.22
CA PHE A 29 -15.93 0.28 -6.41
C PHE A 29 -17.07 -0.68 -6.13
N THR A 30 -16.84 -1.74 -5.37
CA THR A 30 -17.90 -2.69 -5.00
C THR A 30 -19.00 -1.98 -4.22
N ILE A 31 -18.64 -1.18 -3.21
CA ILE A 31 -19.61 -0.36 -2.46
C ILE A 31 -20.32 0.61 -3.41
N PHE A 32 -19.59 1.31 -4.27
CA PHE A 32 -20.16 2.31 -5.17
C PHE A 32 -21.15 1.72 -6.18
N ILE A 33 -20.86 0.54 -6.73
CA ILE A 33 -21.71 -0.16 -7.71
C ILE A 33 -23.01 -0.61 -7.05
N PHE A 34 -22.93 -1.24 -5.85
CA PHE A 34 -24.10 -1.81 -5.21
C PHE A 34 -24.85 -0.84 -4.27
N LYS A 35 -24.34 0.38 -4.06
CA LYS A 35 -24.90 1.35 -3.10
C LYS A 35 -26.41 1.56 -3.25
N ASP A 36 -26.89 1.65 -4.50
CA ASP A 36 -28.28 1.99 -4.80
C ASP A 36 -29.18 0.75 -4.69
N ASP A 37 -28.64 -0.43 -5.02
CA ASP A 37 -29.35 -1.71 -4.96
C ASP A 37 -29.63 -2.15 -3.52
N TYR A 38 -28.75 -1.79 -2.57
CA TYR A 38 -28.94 -2.09 -1.14
C TYR A 38 -30.21 -1.46 -0.55
N PHE A 39 -30.55 -0.25 -0.97
CA PHE A 39 -31.73 0.47 -0.44
C PHE A 39 -33.02 0.11 -1.19
N GLN A 40 -32.92 -0.59 -2.32
CA GLN A 40 -34.06 -0.94 -3.18
C GLN A 40 -34.45 -2.43 -3.11
N ALA A 41 -33.63 -3.27 -2.47
CA ALA A 41 -33.90 -4.70 -2.34
C ALA A 41 -35.05 -5.00 -1.36
N VAL A 42 -36.23 -5.32 -1.90
CA VAL A 42 -37.42 -5.67 -1.11
C VAL A 42 -37.80 -7.15 -1.27
N SER A 43 -37.54 -7.74 -2.44
CA SER A 43 -37.90 -9.12 -2.75
C SER A 43 -36.72 -10.09 -2.62
N TRP A 44 -37.00 -11.38 -2.40
CA TRP A 44 -35.96 -12.42 -2.30
C TRP A 44 -35.10 -12.53 -3.56
N LYS A 45 -35.64 -12.17 -4.73
CA LYS A 45 -34.89 -12.17 -6.00
C LYS A 45 -33.85 -11.06 -6.04
N ASP A 46 -34.18 -9.89 -5.48
CA ASP A 46 -33.27 -8.73 -5.41
C ASP A 46 -32.08 -9.08 -4.50
N TRP A 47 -32.35 -9.70 -3.36
CA TRP A 47 -31.31 -10.21 -2.45
C TRP A 47 -30.42 -11.26 -3.11
N LEU A 48 -31.00 -12.17 -3.90
CA LEU A 48 -30.24 -13.21 -4.60
C LEU A 48 -29.38 -12.63 -5.74
N PHE A 49 -29.89 -11.63 -6.46
CA PHE A 49 -29.12 -10.90 -7.47
C PHE A 49 -27.97 -10.12 -6.84
N LEU A 50 -28.24 -9.45 -5.72
CA LEU A 50 -27.25 -8.69 -4.97
C LEU A 50 -26.15 -9.61 -4.41
N LEU A 51 -26.50 -10.79 -3.88
CA LEU A 51 -25.54 -11.81 -3.47
C LEU A 51 -24.64 -12.25 -4.62
N PHE A 52 -25.22 -12.54 -5.80
CA PHE A 52 -24.46 -12.98 -6.96
C PHE A 52 -23.53 -11.87 -7.47
N GLY A 53 -23.99 -10.62 -7.46
CA GLY A 53 -23.19 -9.44 -7.75
C GLY A 53 -21.98 -9.32 -6.83
N HIS A 54 -22.15 -9.56 -5.53
CA HIS A 54 -21.06 -9.53 -4.55
C HIS A 54 -20.07 -10.68 -4.74
N ILE A 55 -20.54 -11.89 -5.03
CA ILE A 55 -19.67 -13.03 -5.36
C ILE A 55 -18.81 -12.72 -6.59
N PHE A 56 -19.42 -12.13 -7.62
CA PHE A 56 -18.72 -11.76 -8.84
C PHE A 56 -17.70 -10.64 -8.60
N ALA A 57 -18.08 -9.59 -7.86
CA ALA A 57 -17.19 -8.49 -7.48
C ALA A 57 -16.02 -8.98 -6.62
N LEU A 58 -16.26 -9.91 -5.69
CA LEU A 58 -15.22 -10.56 -4.91
C LEU A 58 -14.28 -11.37 -5.81
N GLY A 59 -14.82 -12.12 -6.77
CA GLY A 59 -14.03 -12.86 -7.75
C GLY A 59 -13.10 -11.96 -8.57
N ILE A 60 -13.62 -10.83 -9.09
CA ILE A 60 -12.81 -9.83 -9.80
C ILE A 60 -11.75 -9.23 -8.87
N SER A 61 -12.10 -8.90 -7.63
CA SER A 61 -11.17 -8.34 -6.65
C SER A 61 -9.99 -9.28 -6.38
N ILE A 62 -10.27 -10.57 -6.20
CA ILE A 62 -9.25 -11.60 -5.98
C ILE A 62 -8.37 -11.76 -7.23
N PHE A 63 -8.97 -11.78 -8.42
CA PHE A 63 -8.21 -11.86 -9.67
C PHE A 63 -7.26 -10.66 -9.84
N LEU A 64 -7.77 -9.44 -9.63
CA LEU A 64 -6.97 -8.21 -9.69
C LEU A 64 -5.86 -8.22 -8.63
N LEU A 65 -6.15 -8.70 -7.42
CA LEU A 65 -5.15 -8.86 -6.38
C LEU A 65 -4.03 -9.80 -6.84
N ILE A 66 -4.36 -10.98 -7.38
CA ILE A 66 -3.35 -11.94 -7.86
C ILE A 66 -2.49 -11.34 -8.97
N VAL A 67 -3.10 -10.68 -9.96
CA VAL A 67 -2.36 -9.99 -11.04
C VAL A 67 -1.46 -8.89 -10.47
N SER A 68 -1.96 -8.11 -9.53
CA SER A 68 -1.19 -7.03 -8.88
C SER A 68 0.00 -7.57 -8.09
N LEU A 69 -0.16 -8.70 -7.38
CA LEU A 69 0.90 -9.36 -6.64
C LEU A 69 1.97 -9.93 -7.58
N PHE A 70 1.56 -10.50 -8.72
CA PHE A 70 2.51 -10.99 -9.73
C PHE A 70 3.35 -9.85 -10.31
N PHE A 71 2.71 -8.74 -10.69
CA PHE A 71 3.41 -7.52 -11.12
C PHE A 71 4.33 -6.96 -10.03
N SER A 72 3.88 -7.00 -8.78
CA SER A 72 4.64 -6.52 -7.62
C SER A 72 5.90 -7.36 -7.37
N ALA A 73 5.78 -8.68 -7.43
CA ALA A 73 6.93 -9.58 -7.34
C ALA A 73 7.93 -9.31 -8.47
N TRP A 74 7.43 -9.07 -9.69
CA TRP A 74 8.26 -8.73 -10.84
C TRP A 74 9.01 -7.39 -10.65
N LEU A 75 8.33 -6.36 -10.17
CA LEU A 75 8.92 -5.05 -9.87
C LEU A 75 9.98 -5.13 -8.76
N SER A 76 9.68 -5.88 -7.70
CA SER A 76 10.63 -6.13 -6.60
C SER A 76 11.90 -6.84 -7.09
N TRP A 77 11.78 -7.83 -7.98
CA TRP A 77 12.93 -8.53 -8.57
C TRP A 77 13.84 -7.65 -9.45
N LYS A 78 13.30 -6.54 -9.97
CA LYS A 78 14.03 -5.56 -10.78
C LYS A 78 14.59 -4.41 -9.94
N ASP A 79 14.33 -4.38 -8.64
CA ASP A 79 14.90 -3.39 -7.71
C ASP A 79 16.36 -3.76 -7.37
N PRO A 80 17.33 -2.86 -7.61
CA PRO A 80 18.72 -3.09 -7.24
C PRO A 80 19.00 -2.96 -5.74
N GLU A 81 18.17 -2.25 -4.97
CA GLU A 81 18.42 -1.93 -3.55
C GLU A 81 17.16 -2.08 -2.68
N PRO A 82 16.55 -3.29 -2.60
CA PRO A 82 15.25 -3.50 -1.95
C PRO A 82 15.24 -3.09 -0.47
N ILE A 83 16.35 -3.33 0.25
CA ILE A 83 16.48 -2.99 1.68
C ILE A 83 16.52 -1.47 1.90
N GLN A 84 17.20 -0.72 1.02
CA GLN A 84 17.27 0.74 1.14
C GLN A 84 15.92 1.38 0.78
N THR A 85 15.24 0.86 -0.25
CA THR A 85 13.87 1.26 -0.60
C THR A 85 12.94 1.05 0.59
N LEU A 86 12.95 -0.14 1.20
CA LEU A 86 12.12 -0.44 2.37
C LEU A 86 12.45 0.47 3.56
N ARG A 87 13.75 0.70 3.84
CA ARG A 87 14.20 1.61 4.91
C ARG A 87 13.81 3.07 4.65
N ARG A 88 13.71 3.52 3.40
CA ARG A 88 13.27 4.88 3.09
C ARG A 88 11.75 5.05 3.23
N PHE A 89 10.99 4.00 2.91
CA PHE A 89 9.53 4.06 2.81
C PHE A 89 8.77 3.27 3.87
N TRP A 90 9.45 2.72 4.89
CA TRP A 90 8.80 2.02 6.02
C TRP A 90 7.63 2.79 6.67
N PRO A 91 7.64 4.14 6.81
CA PRO A 91 6.51 4.85 7.40
C PRO A 91 5.29 4.81 6.47
N LEU A 92 5.50 4.86 5.15
CA LEU A 92 4.43 4.76 4.17
C LEU A 92 3.83 3.36 4.16
N ILE A 93 4.68 2.33 4.25
CA ILE A 93 4.25 0.93 4.37
C ILE A 93 3.40 0.74 5.62
N PHE A 94 3.83 1.32 6.75
CA PHE A 94 3.08 1.28 8.00
C PHE A 94 1.72 1.99 7.88
N ALA A 95 1.67 3.16 7.24
CA ALA A 95 0.43 3.87 6.98
C ALA A 95 -0.52 3.09 6.07
N LEU A 96 0.00 2.39 5.05
CA LEU A 96 -0.81 1.53 4.18
C LEU A 96 -1.39 0.32 4.92
N ILE A 97 -0.62 -0.31 5.81
CA ILE A 97 -1.12 -1.39 6.67
C ILE A 97 -2.20 -0.87 7.62
N TYR A 98 -2.00 0.32 8.19
CA TYR A 98 -2.96 0.96 9.07
C TYR A 98 -4.29 1.24 8.34
N LEU A 99 -4.23 1.74 7.10
CA LEU A 99 -5.41 1.96 6.27
C LEU A 99 -6.19 0.67 5.97
N LEU A 100 -5.50 -0.46 5.82
CA LEU A 100 -6.11 -1.78 5.59
C LEU A 100 -6.76 -2.36 6.84
N ALA A 101 -6.37 -1.90 8.04
CA ALA A 101 -6.88 -2.39 9.32
C ALA A 101 -7.17 -1.20 10.27
N PRO A 102 -8.20 -0.40 9.97
CA PRO A 102 -8.49 0.84 10.69
C PRO A 102 -8.88 0.66 12.17
N ASP A 103 -9.12 -0.57 12.64
CA ASP A 103 -9.50 -0.89 14.03
C ASP A 103 -8.44 -1.72 14.79
N LEU A 104 -7.18 -1.76 14.33
CA LEU A 104 -6.14 -2.50 15.05
C LEU A 104 -5.81 -1.87 16.43
N ILE A 105 -6.15 -0.60 16.62
CA ILE A 105 -5.83 0.20 17.81
C ILE A 105 -7.06 1.04 18.20
N PRO A 106 -7.48 1.08 19.49
CA PRO A 106 -8.67 1.84 19.91
C PRO A 106 -8.51 3.36 19.67
N GLY A 107 -9.56 4.01 19.18
CA GLY A 107 -9.53 5.34 18.52
C GLY A 107 -8.93 6.55 19.27
N TRP A 108 -8.66 6.47 20.58
CA TRP A 108 -7.91 7.52 21.30
C TRP A 108 -6.38 7.40 21.13
N LEU A 109 -5.90 6.20 20.79
CA LEU A 109 -4.51 5.93 20.46
C LEU A 109 -4.18 6.21 18.98
N ASP A 110 -5.19 6.27 18.10
CA ASP A 110 -5.03 6.45 16.65
C ASP A 110 -4.27 7.75 16.30
N ASP A 111 -4.82 8.90 16.71
CA ASP A 111 -4.19 10.20 16.49
C ASP A 111 -2.82 10.31 17.16
N THR A 112 -2.65 9.70 18.33
CA THR A 112 -1.39 9.74 19.09
C THR A 112 -0.30 8.92 18.39
N VAL A 113 -0.65 7.76 17.84
CA VAL A 113 0.26 6.88 17.10
C VAL A 113 0.66 7.53 15.79
N ILE A 114 -0.28 8.14 15.06
CA ILE A 114 0.02 8.87 13.82
C ILE A 114 0.95 10.06 14.10
N VAL A 115 0.66 10.87 15.12
CA VAL A 115 1.51 12.02 15.50
C VAL A 115 2.89 11.55 15.98
N ALA A 116 2.96 10.47 16.76
CA ALA A 116 4.23 9.88 17.19
C ALA A 116 5.04 9.31 16.02
N LEU A 117 4.39 8.66 15.04
CA LEU A 117 5.02 8.17 13.82
C LEU A 117 5.56 9.32 12.97
N VAL A 118 4.78 10.38 12.78
CA VAL A 118 5.19 11.57 12.03
C VAL A 118 6.36 12.27 12.73
N GLY A 119 6.28 12.43 14.05
CA GLY A 119 7.35 13.02 14.87
C GLY A 119 8.63 12.19 14.84
N PHE A 120 8.51 10.87 15.02
CA PHE A 120 9.62 9.93 14.90
C PHE A 120 10.23 9.94 13.50
N TYR A 121 9.40 10.00 12.46
CA TYR A 121 9.86 10.09 11.08
C TYR A 121 10.65 11.37 10.80
N GLN A 122 10.14 12.53 11.24
CA GLN A 122 10.85 13.80 11.08
C GLN A 122 12.18 13.80 11.83
N TYR A 123 12.20 13.27 13.06
CA TYR A 123 13.42 13.12 13.85
C TYR A 123 14.43 12.19 13.17
N TRP A 124 14.00 11.00 12.74
CA TRP A 124 14.85 10.02 12.06
C TRP A 124 15.41 10.54 10.74
N LYS A 125 14.57 11.20 9.94
CA LYS A 125 14.97 11.84 8.68
C LYS A 125 16.03 12.92 8.93
N SER A 126 15.79 13.80 9.90
CA SER A 126 16.74 14.86 10.27
C SER A 126 18.09 14.29 10.72
N ARG A 127 18.09 13.19 11.50
CA ARG A 127 19.30 12.50 11.94
C ARG A 127 20.13 11.97 10.78
N ASN A 128 19.49 11.30 9.82
CA ASN A 128 20.19 10.71 8.67
C ASN A 128 20.69 11.77 7.68
N ASP A 129 19.91 12.83 7.43
CA ASP A 129 20.33 13.93 6.57
C ASP A 129 21.55 14.67 7.16
N THR A 130 21.61 14.79 8.49
CA THR A 130 22.74 15.41 9.20
C THR A 130 24.01 14.55 9.16
N GLU A 131 23.88 13.22 9.24
CA GLU A 131 25.02 12.32 9.14
C GLU A 131 25.57 12.23 7.71
N GLU A 132 24.71 12.22 6.68
CA GLU A 132 25.14 12.29 5.29
C GLU A 132 25.90 13.59 4.97
N ALA A 133 25.47 14.72 5.55
CA ALA A 133 26.15 16.00 5.40
C ALA A 133 27.56 15.97 6.04
N LYS A 134 27.70 15.42 7.26
CA LYS A 134 29.00 15.27 7.94
C LYS A 134 29.94 14.30 7.24
N PHE A 135 29.41 13.24 6.63
CA PHE A 135 30.22 12.27 5.89
C PHE A 135 30.83 12.88 4.63
N LYS A 136 30.04 13.68 3.88
CA LYS A 136 30.52 14.40 2.68
C LYS A 136 31.53 15.52 2.98
N GLU A 137 31.48 16.09 4.17
CA GLU A 137 32.46 17.09 4.63
C GLU A 137 33.80 16.44 4.98
N LYS A 138 33.79 15.24 5.57
CA LYS A 138 34.99 14.46 5.89
C LYS A 138 35.74 13.95 4.67
N ASP A 139 35.03 13.57 3.60
CA ASP A 139 35.65 13.09 2.35
C ASP A 139 36.25 14.23 1.48
N LYS A 140 36.02 15.49 1.86
CA LYS A 140 36.57 16.68 1.16
C LYS A 140 37.87 17.21 1.79
N ILE A 141 38.30 16.65 2.93
CA ILE A 141 39.54 17.00 3.64
C ILE A 141 40.58 15.91 3.36
#